data_AF-R4K1U4-F1
#
_entry.id   AF-R4K1U4-F1
#
_cell.length_a   1.000
_cell.length_b   1.000
_cell.length_c   1.000
_cell.angle_alpha   90.00
_cell.angle_beta   90.00
_cell.angle_gamma   90.00
#
_symmetry.space_group_name_H-M   'P 1'
#
loop_
_entity.id
_entity.type
_entity.pdbx_description
1 polymer ?
#
loop_
_entity_poly.entity_id
_entity_poly.type
_entity_poly.pdbx_seq_one_letter_code
_entity_poly.pdbx_strand_id
1 'polypeptide(L)'
;MDTSIISPNIPVDLFENLYSADRHRLRHNLKDNNYKFLGQGASRMVYEFDENFVIKISKNRTGKYQSRTENYIYTDIDEKYKKYFCPIVWYKESMIVMRKALPFTEMLGLSRGNIFEFTNIKPDSEFFQTLKKIAKHYDLLYPDIKTISSWGILDKKPVLIDYGCTNRLYDEYFY
;
A
#
# COMPACT_ATOMS: atom_id res chain seq x y z
N MET A 1 24.09 -18.84 9.22
CA MET A 1 22.79 -19.14 9.82
C MET A 1 21.75 -18.87 8.77
N ASP A 2 21.07 -19.93 8.35
CA ASP A 2 20.09 -19.89 7.27
C ASP A 2 18.82 -19.22 7.80
N THR A 3 18.67 -17.92 7.56
CA THR A 3 17.41 -17.22 7.82
C THR A 3 16.53 -17.38 6.60
N SER A 4 16.00 -18.59 6.39
CA SER A 4 14.83 -18.75 5.55
C SER A 4 13.73 -17.89 6.16
N ILE A 5 13.48 -16.72 5.57
CA ILE A 5 12.35 -15.87 5.93
C ILE A 5 11.11 -16.72 5.66
N ILE A 6 10.51 -17.24 6.73
CA ILE A 6 9.25 -17.98 6.64
C ILE A 6 8.23 -16.94 6.17
N SER A 7 7.79 -17.04 4.92
CA SER A 7 6.67 -16.24 4.43
C SER A 7 5.49 -16.44 5.39
N PRO A 8 4.86 -15.36 5.88
CA PRO A 8 3.77 -15.50 6.84
C PRO A 8 2.64 -16.33 6.21
N ASN A 9 2.02 -17.18 7.01
CA ASN A 9 0.84 -17.92 6.57
C ASN A 9 -0.25 -16.91 6.20
N ILE A 10 -0.83 -17.03 5.00
CA ILE A 10 -1.82 -16.08 4.47
C ILE A 10 -3.22 -16.64 4.80
N PRO A 11 -3.98 -16.05 5.74
CA PRO A 11 -5.28 -16.57 6.16
C PRO A 11 -6.39 -16.18 5.18
N VAL A 12 -6.35 -16.72 3.96
CA VAL A 12 -7.27 -16.37 2.85
C VAL A 12 -8.74 -16.50 3.27
N ASP A 13 -9.12 -17.59 3.95
CA ASP A 13 -10.51 -17.80 4.40
C ASP A 13 -11.01 -16.69 5.32
N LEU A 14 -10.13 -16.13 6.16
CA LEU A 14 -10.50 -15.03 7.04
C LEU A 14 -10.71 -13.73 6.26
N PHE A 15 -9.90 -13.46 5.23
CA PHE A 15 -10.11 -12.33 4.33
C PHE A 15 -11.40 -12.47 3.52
N GLU A 16 -11.72 -13.68 3.06
CA GLU A 16 -12.98 -13.98 2.38
C GLU A 16 -14.20 -13.77 3.27
N ASN A 17 -14.13 -14.25 4.51
CA ASN A 17 -15.19 -14.07 5.51
C ASN A 17 -15.40 -12.59 5.85
N LEU A 18 -14.31 -11.83 6.01
CA LEU A 18 -14.38 -10.38 6.21
C LEU A 18 -15.03 -9.69 5.02
N TYR A 19 -14.59 -9.98 3.79
CA TYR A 19 -15.12 -9.35 2.59
C TYR A 19 -16.61 -9.63 2.35
N SER A 20 -17.06 -10.83 2.71
CA SER A 20 -18.44 -11.27 2.50
C SER A 20 -19.45 -10.58 3.41
N ALA A 21 -18.98 -9.91 4.48
CA ALA A 21 -19.80 -9.02 5.28
C ALA A 21 -20.21 -7.78 4.45
N ASP A 22 -21.43 -7.27 4.64
CA ASP A 22 -21.79 -5.99 4.04
C ASP A 22 -20.80 -4.91 4.49
N ARG A 23 -20.54 -3.91 3.63
CA ARG A 23 -19.49 -2.91 3.86
C ARG A 23 -19.62 -2.13 5.17
N HIS A 24 -20.83 -1.79 5.61
CA HIS A 24 -21.03 -1.12 6.89
C HIS A 24 -20.69 -2.08 8.04
N ARG A 25 -21.18 -3.32 7.97
CA ARG A 25 -20.80 -4.38 8.90
C ARG A 25 -19.31 -4.67 8.87
N LEU A 26 -18.63 -4.72 7.74
CA LEU A 26 -17.18 -4.95 7.67
C LEU A 26 -16.41 -3.90 8.47
N ARG A 27 -16.77 -2.62 8.31
CA ARG A 27 -16.13 -1.53 9.07
C ARG A 27 -16.41 -1.62 10.57
N HIS A 28 -17.60 -2.06 10.93
CA HIS A 28 -18.00 -2.28 12.31
C HIS A 28 -17.29 -3.50 12.90
N ASN A 29 -17.34 -4.66 12.23
CA ASN A 29 -16.65 -5.89 12.56
C ASN A 29 -15.14 -5.68 12.72
N LEU A 30 -14.51 -4.87 11.86
CA LEU A 30 -13.09 -4.57 12.06
C LEU A 30 -12.86 -3.78 13.35
N LYS A 31 -13.75 -2.87 13.71
CA LYS A 31 -13.66 -2.17 15.00
C LYS A 31 -13.97 -3.08 16.18
N ASP A 32 -15.00 -3.91 16.10
CA ASP A 32 -15.46 -4.80 17.18
C ASP A 32 -14.43 -5.89 17.51
N ASN A 33 -13.79 -6.44 16.47
CA ASN A 33 -12.68 -7.38 16.64
C ASN A 33 -11.38 -6.69 17.07
N ASN A 34 -11.45 -5.40 17.44
CA ASN A 34 -10.34 -4.58 17.91
C ASN A 34 -9.16 -4.48 16.93
N TYR A 35 -9.42 -4.57 15.62
CA TYR A 35 -8.38 -4.28 14.63
C TYR A 35 -7.99 -2.81 14.72
N LYS A 36 -6.69 -2.56 14.89
CA LYS A 36 -6.18 -1.21 15.11
C LYS A 36 -6.37 -0.38 13.85
N PHE A 37 -7.18 0.67 13.95
CA PHE A 37 -7.32 1.67 12.88
C PHE A 37 -6.01 2.44 12.71
N LEU A 38 -5.44 2.42 11.51
CA LEU A 38 -4.17 3.08 11.19
C LEU A 38 -4.37 4.46 10.56
N GLY A 39 -5.48 4.65 9.86
CA GLY A 39 -5.78 5.95 9.26
C GLY A 39 -6.87 5.90 8.21
N GLN A 40 -7.27 7.09 7.76
CA GLN A 40 -8.18 7.24 6.63
C GLN A 40 -7.67 8.32 5.68
N GLY A 41 -7.71 8.02 4.39
CA GLY A 41 -7.60 9.01 3.31
C GLY A 41 -8.97 9.46 2.84
N ALA A 42 -9.03 10.24 1.76
CA ALA A 42 -10.30 10.64 1.13
C ALA A 42 -11.13 9.43 0.66
N SER A 43 -10.45 8.40 0.15
CA SER A 43 -11.05 7.29 -0.60
C SER A 43 -11.02 5.94 0.12
N ARG A 44 -10.19 5.77 1.16
CA ARG A 44 -9.95 4.47 1.83
C ARG A 44 -9.78 4.62 3.34
N MET A 45 -10.03 3.54 4.07
CA MET A 45 -9.67 3.37 5.49
C MET A 45 -8.68 2.22 5.60
N VAL A 46 -7.73 2.34 6.52
CA VAL A 46 -6.67 1.37 6.72
C VAL A 46 -6.73 0.85 8.15
N TYR A 47 -6.68 -0.47 8.27
CA TYR A 47 -6.67 -1.19 9.54
C TYR A 47 -5.45 -2.11 9.56
N GLU A 48 -4.82 -2.23 10.71
CA GLU A 48 -3.91 -3.32 11.02
C GLU A 48 -4.74 -4.57 11.25
N PHE A 49 -4.46 -5.62 10.50
CA PHE A 49 -5.10 -6.91 10.71
C PHE A 49 -4.38 -7.70 11.81
N ASP A 50 -3.06 -7.78 11.70
CA ASP A 50 -2.17 -8.33 12.71
C ASP A 50 -0.76 -7.73 12.51
N GLU A 51 0.25 -8.34 13.13
CA GLU A 51 1.65 -7.95 12.98
C GLU A 51 2.20 -8.09 11.54
N ASN A 52 1.55 -8.89 10.69
CA ASN A 52 2.00 -9.25 9.36
C ASN A 52 1.22 -8.55 8.24
N PHE A 53 -0.02 -8.12 8.49
CA PHE A 53 -0.92 -7.66 7.45
C PHE A 53 -1.67 -6.36 7.78
N VAL A 54 -1.96 -5.60 6.72
CA VAL A 54 -2.85 -4.43 6.74
C VAL A 54 -3.98 -4.61 5.74
N ILE A 55 -5.18 -4.15 6.13
CA ILE A 55 -6.37 -4.14 5.27
C ILE A 55 -6.67 -2.71 4.87
N LYS A 56 -6.82 -2.44 3.56
CA LYS A 56 -7.38 -1.18 3.07
C LYS A 56 -8.78 -1.41 2.51
N ILE A 57 -9.77 -0.67 3.02
CA ILE A 57 -11.17 -0.73 2.58
C ILE A 57 -11.55 0.53 1.83
N SER A 58 -12.13 0.39 0.64
CA SER A 58 -12.63 1.53 -0.14
C SER A 58 -13.82 2.23 0.54
N LYS A 59 -13.91 3.56 0.36
CA LYS A 59 -15.01 4.43 0.81
C LYS A 59 -15.90 4.94 -0.32
N ASN A 60 -15.44 4.89 -1.55
CA ASN A 60 -16.14 5.34 -2.75
C ASN A 60 -15.58 4.62 -3.99
N ARG A 61 -15.99 5.07 -5.18
CA ARG A 61 -15.50 4.55 -6.47
C ARG A 61 -14.00 4.81 -6.66
N THR A 62 -13.50 5.97 -6.26
CA THR A 62 -12.06 6.31 -6.27
C THR A 62 -11.25 5.30 -5.47
N GLY A 63 -11.71 4.92 -4.27
CA GLY A 63 -11.02 3.92 -3.45
C GLY A 63 -11.01 2.51 -4.05
N LYS A 64 -12.06 2.16 -4.79
CA LYS A 64 -12.12 0.89 -5.54
C LYS A 64 -11.12 0.93 -6.69
N TYR A 65 -11.10 2.03 -7.46
CA TYR A 65 -10.12 2.24 -8.52
C TYR A 65 -8.69 2.13 -8.00
N GLN A 66 -8.35 2.83 -6.92
CA GLN A 66 -7.02 2.73 -6.29
C GLN A 66 -6.67 1.30 -5.88
N SER A 67 -7.63 0.56 -5.33
CA SER A 67 -7.45 -0.86 -4.96
C SER A 67 -7.18 -1.73 -6.19
N ARG A 68 -7.89 -1.50 -7.29
CA ARG A 68 -7.66 -2.18 -8.58
C ARG A 68 -6.28 -1.86 -9.13
N THR A 69 -5.88 -0.58 -9.09
CA THR A 69 -4.58 -0.11 -9.59
C THR A 69 -3.42 -0.74 -8.82
N GLU A 70 -3.47 -0.73 -7.49
CA GLU A 70 -2.43 -1.37 -6.65
C GLU A 70 -2.32 -2.86 -6.98
N ASN A 71 -3.45 -3.56 -7.09
CA ASN A 71 -3.45 -4.98 -7.46
C ASN A 71 -2.89 -5.21 -8.86
N TYR A 72 -3.37 -4.46 -9.86
CA TYR A 72 -2.92 -4.56 -11.24
C TYR A 72 -1.40 -4.41 -11.33
N ILE A 73 -0.84 -3.32 -10.80
CA ILE A 73 0.61 -3.07 -10.82
C ILE A 73 1.37 -4.20 -10.15
N TYR A 74 0.95 -4.63 -8.96
CA TYR A 74 1.68 -5.66 -8.24
C TYR A 74 1.65 -7.02 -8.95
N THR A 75 0.54 -7.35 -9.62
CA THR A 75 0.38 -8.63 -10.34
C THR A 75 1.03 -8.64 -11.73
N ASP A 76 1.07 -7.49 -12.40
CA ASP A 76 1.50 -7.36 -13.80
C ASP A 76 2.99 -7.04 -13.94
N ILE A 77 3.58 -6.39 -12.94
CA ILE A 77 4.98 -5.96 -13.02
C ILE A 77 5.96 -7.14 -13.09
N ASP A 78 7.03 -6.96 -13.87
CA ASP A 78 8.17 -7.88 -13.89
C ASP A 78 8.63 -8.24 -12.46
N GLU A 79 8.86 -9.53 -12.23
CA GLU A 79 9.23 -10.08 -10.92
C GLU A 79 10.42 -9.36 -10.26
N LYS A 80 11.44 -9.02 -11.06
CA LYS A 80 12.64 -8.28 -10.60
C LYS A 80 12.32 -6.90 -9.98
N TYR A 81 11.16 -6.32 -10.29
CA TYR A 81 10.71 -5.02 -9.82
C TYR A 81 9.67 -5.09 -8.70
N LYS A 82 9.07 -6.26 -8.42
CA LYS A 82 8.14 -6.42 -7.29
C LYS A 82 8.73 -5.97 -5.95
N LYS A 83 10.05 -6.08 -5.80
CA LYS A 83 10.81 -5.63 -4.62
C LYS A 83 10.63 -4.15 -4.25
N TYR A 84 10.14 -3.31 -5.15
CA TYR A 84 9.88 -1.88 -4.86
C TYR A 84 8.51 -1.62 -4.26
N PHE A 85 7.61 -2.59 -4.29
CA PHE A 85 6.21 -2.45 -3.89
C PHE A 85 5.92 -3.32 -2.67
N CYS A 86 5.12 -2.80 -1.75
CA CYS A 86 4.67 -3.58 -0.62
C CYS A 86 3.73 -4.70 -1.12
N PRO A 87 4.00 -5.98 -0.81
CA PRO A 87 3.24 -7.10 -1.37
C PRO A 87 1.75 -7.06 -1.09
N ILE A 88 0.95 -7.29 -2.13
CA ILE A 88 -0.48 -7.59 -2.02
C ILE A 88 -0.64 -9.10 -1.90
N VAL A 89 -1.29 -9.54 -0.83
CA VAL A 89 -1.49 -10.96 -0.53
C VAL A 89 -2.92 -11.43 -0.80
N TRP A 90 -3.86 -10.49 -0.89
CA TRP A 90 -5.25 -10.77 -1.23
C TRP A 90 -5.93 -9.51 -1.77
N TYR A 91 -6.86 -9.68 -2.71
CA TYR A 91 -7.56 -8.58 -3.35
C TYR A 91 -9.00 -8.95 -3.75
N LYS A 92 -9.93 -8.05 -3.45
CA LYS A 92 -11.23 -7.90 -4.12
C LYS A 92 -11.53 -6.42 -4.30
N GLU A 93 -12.42 -6.08 -5.23
CA GLU A 93 -12.62 -4.70 -5.72
C GLU A 93 -12.66 -3.59 -4.64
N SER A 94 -13.28 -3.84 -3.49
CA SER A 94 -13.38 -2.84 -2.41
C SER A 94 -12.45 -3.06 -1.21
N MET A 95 -11.58 -4.07 -1.27
CA MET A 95 -10.69 -4.42 -0.17
C MET A 95 -9.40 -5.05 -0.68
N ILE A 96 -8.27 -4.56 -0.20
CA ILE A 96 -6.98 -5.21 -0.43
C ILE A 96 -6.36 -5.56 0.91
N VAL A 97 -5.60 -6.64 0.92
CA VAL A 97 -4.72 -7.01 2.04
C VAL A 97 -3.29 -6.98 1.55
N MET A 98 -2.45 -6.28 2.30
CA MET A 98 -1.03 -6.13 2.02
C MET A 98 -0.21 -6.63 3.19
N ARG A 99 1.05 -6.98 2.94
CA ARG A 99 2.01 -7.13 4.04
C ARG A 99 2.13 -5.81 4.81
N LYS A 100 2.34 -5.89 6.11
CA LYS A 100 2.55 -4.74 6.98
C LYS A 100 4.00 -4.30 6.90
N ALA A 101 4.23 -3.17 6.24
CA ALA A 101 5.49 -2.43 6.31
C ALA A 101 5.42 -1.38 7.42
N LEU A 102 6.53 -1.09 8.08
CA LEU A 102 6.61 0.00 9.06
C LEU A 102 6.70 1.34 8.30
N PRO A 103 5.69 2.23 8.38
CA PRO A 103 5.68 3.46 7.60
C PRO A 103 6.81 4.41 8.01
N PHE A 104 7.42 5.11 7.05
CA PHE A 104 8.46 6.09 7.39
C PHE A 104 7.91 7.26 8.22
N THR A 105 6.65 7.63 8.01
CA THR A 105 5.97 8.66 8.81
C THR A 105 5.93 8.30 10.30
N GLU A 106 5.72 7.03 10.62
CA GLU A 106 5.76 6.51 11.99
C GLU A 106 7.20 6.51 12.53
N MET A 107 8.15 5.98 11.75
CA MET A 107 9.56 5.89 12.16
C MET A 107 10.19 7.25 12.44
N LEU A 108 9.83 8.26 11.65
CA LEU A 108 10.41 9.59 11.69
C LEU A 108 9.59 10.59 12.51
N GLY A 109 8.36 10.23 12.92
CA GLY A 109 7.44 11.15 13.59
C GLY A 109 6.99 12.32 12.71
N LEU A 110 6.88 12.11 11.40
CA LEU A 110 6.54 13.16 10.41
C LEU A 110 5.25 12.81 9.67
N SER A 111 4.45 13.81 9.33
CA SER A 111 3.21 13.62 8.55
C SER A 111 3.35 13.96 7.07
N ARG A 112 4.43 14.68 6.69
CA ARG A 112 4.73 15.16 5.34
C ARG A 112 6.24 15.24 5.15
N GLY A 113 6.69 15.26 3.91
CA GLY A 113 8.10 15.39 3.58
C GLY A 113 8.45 14.69 2.28
N ASN A 114 9.65 14.93 1.78
CA ASN A 114 10.16 14.25 0.61
C ASN A 114 11.02 13.03 1.01
N ILE A 115 10.88 11.91 0.29
CA ILE A 115 11.67 10.70 0.51
C ILE A 115 13.19 10.96 0.49
N PHE A 116 13.66 11.93 -0.31
CA PHE A 116 15.08 12.25 -0.42
C PHE A 116 15.64 13.05 0.77
N GLU A 117 14.76 13.71 1.55
CA GLU A 117 15.17 14.53 2.69
C GLU A 117 15.42 13.67 3.93
N PHE A 118 14.66 12.59 4.07
CA PHE A 118 14.61 11.80 5.30
C PHE A 118 15.16 10.37 5.14
N THR A 119 15.64 10.02 3.96
CA THR A 119 16.23 8.70 3.69
C THR A 119 17.50 8.81 2.87
N ASN A 120 18.23 7.70 2.78
CA ASN A 120 19.42 7.60 1.93
C ASN A 120 19.10 7.34 0.45
N ILE A 121 17.82 7.37 0.06
CA ILE A 121 17.43 7.26 -1.36
C ILE A 121 17.84 8.56 -2.05
N LYS A 122 18.64 8.44 -3.10
CA LYS A 122 19.06 9.59 -3.91
C LYS A 122 18.25 9.68 -5.21
N PRO A 123 17.88 10.88 -5.68
CA PRO A 123 17.15 11.05 -6.93
C PRO A 123 17.83 10.42 -8.14
N ASP A 124 19.16 10.44 -8.19
CA ASP A 124 20.01 9.92 -9.27
C ASP A 124 20.40 8.44 -9.09
N SER A 125 20.02 7.81 -7.97
CA SER A 125 20.29 6.39 -7.74
C SER A 125 19.57 5.50 -8.75
N GLU A 126 20.19 4.37 -9.11
CA GLU A 126 19.57 3.34 -9.95
C GLU A 126 18.21 2.89 -9.40
N PHE A 127 18.13 2.77 -8.06
CA PHE A 127 16.89 2.46 -7.34
C PHE A 127 15.77 3.44 -7.70
N PHE A 128 15.98 4.75 -7.53
CA PHE A 128 14.93 5.73 -7.77
C PHE A 128 14.66 5.96 -9.25
N GLN A 129 15.69 5.92 -10.10
CA GLN A 129 15.53 6.05 -11.55
C GLN A 129 14.74 4.88 -12.14
N THR A 130 14.92 3.67 -11.63
CA THR A 130 14.11 2.50 -12.01
C THR A 130 12.65 2.71 -11.61
N LEU A 131 12.41 3.11 -10.35
CA LEU A 131 11.06 3.38 -9.88
C LEU A 131 10.36 4.50 -10.66
N LYS A 132 11.09 5.56 -11.03
CA LYS A 132 10.59 6.65 -11.86
C LYS A 132 10.15 6.16 -13.24
N LYS A 133 10.90 5.23 -13.86
CA LYS A 133 10.51 4.62 -15.15
C LYS A 133 9.26 3.76 -15.00
N ILE A 134 9.17 2.97 -13.93
CA ILE A 134 7.98 2.16 -13.60
C ILE A 134 6.76 3.07 -13.37
N ALA A 135 6.91 4.12 -12.59
CA ALA A 135 5.86 5.09 -12.32
C ALA A 135 5.33 5.74 -13.60
N LYS A 136 6.23 6.09 -14.54
CA LYS A 136 5.83 6.60 -15.86
C LYS A 136 5.08 5.54 -16.68
N HIS A 137 5.51 4.28 -16.65
CA HIS A 137 4.89 3.20 -17.41
C HIS A 137 3.46 2.90 -16.93
N TYR A 138 3.25 2.86 -15.62
CA TYR A 138 1.94 2.57 -15.00
C TYR A 138 1.09 3.82 -14.71
N ASP A 139 1.47 4.99 -15.23
CA ASP A 139 0.81 6.28 -14.99
C ASP A 139 0.62 6.62 -13.50
N LEU A 140 1.57 6.23 -12.64
CA LEU A 140 1.50 6.56 -11.22
C LEU A 140 1.65 8.06 -11.00
N LEU A 141 0.93 8.57 -10.00
CA LEU A 141 1.02 9.97 -9.58
C LEU A 141 2.44 10.24 -9.05
N TYR A 142 3.25 10.95 -9.84
CA TYR A 142 4.66 11.17 -9.50
C TYR A 142 4.89 11.88 -8.14
N PRO A 143 4.06 12.84 -7.72
CA PRO A 143 4.08 13.36 -6.35
C PRO A 143 3.99 12.27 -5.26
N ASP A 144 3.14 11.25 -5.44
CA ASP A 144 2.99 10.16 -4.47
C ASP A 144 4.25 9.30 -4.38
N ILE A 145 5.02 9.19 -5.46
CA ILE A 145 6.30 8.45 -5.44
C ILE A 145 7.36 9.18 -4.61
N LYS A 146 7.27 10.51 -4.46
CA LYS A 146 8.24 11.33 -3.74
C LYS A 146 7.84 11.64 -2.30
N THR A 147 6.57 11.55 -1.94
CA THR A 147 6.13 11.86 -0.57
C THR A 147 6.49 10.74 0.39
N ILE A 148 7.04 11.10 1.56
CA ILE A 148 7.46 10.14 2.59
C ILE A 148 6.31 9.25 3.08
N SER A 149 5.07 9.73 3.00
CA SER A 149 3.86 9.00 3.43
C SER A 149 3.51 7.80 2.57
N SER A 150 4.05 7.70 1.35
CA SER A 150 3.81 6.58 0.44
C SER A 150 4.80 5.44 0.63
N TRP A 151 5.68 5.53 1.64
CA TRP A 151 6.80 4.62 1.84
C TRP A 151 6.84 4.02 3.24
N GLY A 152 7.43 2.82 3.32
CA GLY A 152 7.77 2.16 4.57
C GLY A 152 8.93 1.18 4.41
N ILE A 153 9.31 0.54 5.52
CA ILE A 153 10.30 -0.54 5.56
C ILE A 153 9.59 -1.88 5.70
N LEU A 154 9.91 -2.80 4.79
CA LEU A 154 9.54 -4.22 4.86
C LEU A 154 10.79 -5.06 4.65
N ASP A 155 11.04 -6.02 5.55
CA ASP A 155 12.24 -6.90 5.49
C ASP A 155 13.55 -6.12 5.27
N LYS A 156 13.72 -5.01 6.00
CA LYS A 156 14.87 -4.09 5.93
C LYS A 156 15.05 -3.36 4.60
N LYS A 157 14.03 -3.37 3.72
CA LYS A 157 14.06 -2.70 2.41
C LYS A 157 12.97 -1.62 2.33
N PRO A 158 13.27 -0.47 1.70
CA PRO A 158 12.24 0.52 1.42
C PRO A 158 11.30 0.02 0.32
N VAL A 159 9.99 0.15 0.57
CA VAL A 159 8.93 -0.23 -0.37
C VAL A 159 7.85 0.86 -0.42
N LEU A 160 7.21 0.99 -1.58
CA LEU A 160 5.99 1.77 -1.72
C LEU A 160 4.82 1.04 -1.04
N ILE A 161 4.18 1.72 -0.08
CA ILE A 161 2.98 1.22 0.62
C ILE A 161 1.69 1.80 0.05
N ASP A 162 1.78 2.92 -0.68
CA ASP A 162 0.67 3.54 -1.41
C ASP A 162 1.11 3.84 -2.84
N TYR A 163 0.45 3.17 -3.79
CA TYR A 163 0.75 3.26 -5.22
C TYR A 163 -0.52 3.06 -6.05
N GLY A 164 -1.67 3.46 -5.50
CA GLY A 164 -2.97 3.34 -6.14
C GLY A 164 -3.42 4.55 -6.94
N CYS A 165 -2.77 5.70 -6.77
CA CYS A 165 -3.12 6.92 -7.45
C CYS A 165 -2.41 7.05 -8.81
N THR A 166 -3.16 7.43 -9.85
CA THR A 166 -2.64 7.70 -11.18
C THR A 166 -2.79 9.18 -11.54
N ASN A 167 -2.02 9.68 -12.52
CA ASN A 167 -2.20 11.06 -12.96
C ASN A 167 -3.62 11.27 -13.52
N ARG A 168 -4.13 10.32 -14.31
CA ARG A 168 -5.53 10.34 -14.79
C ARG A 168 -6.54 10.44 -13.66
N LEU A 169 -6.39 9.65 -12.60
CA LEU A 169 -7.32 9.69 -11.46
C LEU A 169 -7.22 11.01 -10.72
N TYR A 170 -6.03 11.55 -10.59
CA TYR A 170 -5.82 12.84 -9.95
C TYR A 170 -6.51 13.96 -10.73
N ASP A 171 -6.34 13.98 -12.05
CA ASP A 171 -6.97 14.96 -12.94
C ASP A 171 -8.50 14.85 -12.93
N GLU A 172 -9.08 13.64 -12.83
CA GLU A 172 -10.55 13.45 -12.85
C GLU A 172 -11.24 13.94 -11.55
N TYR A 173 -10.55 13.92 -10.41
CA TYR A 173 -11.16 14.17 -9.09
C TYR A 173 -10.67 15.42 -8.37
N PHE A 174 -9.53 16.01 -8.79
CA PHE A 174 -8.90 17.13 -8.08
C PHE A 174 -8.59 18.36 -8.95
N TYR A 175 -8.84 18.28 -10.26
CA TYR A 175 -8.77 19.40 -11.21
C TYR A 175 -10.05 19.46 -12.05
#